data_AF-V4PYL9-F1
#
_entry.id   AF-V4PYL9-F1
#
_cell.length_a   1.000
_cell.length_b   1.000
_cell.length_c   1.000
_cell.angle_alpha   90.00
_cell.angle_beta   90.00
_cell.angle_gamma   90.00
#
_symmetry.space_group_name_H-M   'P 1'
#
loop_
_entity.id
_entity.type
_entity.pdbx_description
1 polymer ?
#
loop_
_entity_poly.entity_id
_entity_poly.type
_entity_poly.pdbx_seq_one_letter_code
_entity_poly.pdbx_strand_id
1 'polypeptide(L)'
;MKPIPIYDQVIENLQRDDLKPLELANFIRGKLKSGDKKAHIARQLGIDASTVTQHLALIDPPACLEAVYTSGRCQSPKTLYDLRTLHESHPEAVIAWCATSTEITRRTVAGLAETLKASPVSMASAPLIEDDSERSAPIGTHEADAACRPPEALTQNVAISVELDAVPVAVPEVWVDVEGRRAQLVLDQCPVQPDHVFVRFEGSPKDEPVRAGGCRLIQLTDKHEA
;
A
#
# COMPACT_ATOMS: atom_id res chain seq x y z
N MET A 1 -7.22 -37.39 -3.68
CA MET A 1 -6.10 -36.56 -3.19
C MET A 1 -6.03 -36.64 -1.67
N LYS A 2 -4.85 -36.43 -1.07
CA LYS A 2 -4.78 -35.91 0.30
C LYS A 2 -5.08 -34.39 0.23
N PRO A 3 -5.82 -33.79 1.16
CA PRO A 3 -5.97 -32.33 1.18
C PRO A 3 -4.58 -31.70 1.36
N ILE A 4 -4.28 -30.69 0.54
CA ILE A 4 -3.03 -29.92 0.67
C ILE A 4 -3.12 -29.16 2.01
N PRO A 5 -2.13 -29.28 2.91
CA PRO A 5 -2.07 -28.46 4.11
C PRO A 5 -2.14 -26.99 3.75
N ILE A 6 -2.98 -26.22 4.45
CA ILE A 6 -3.21 -24.80 4.12
C ILE A 6 -1.97 -23.90 4.30
N TYR A 7 -0.90 -24.43 4.91
CA TYR A 7 0.42 -23.78 4.92
C TYR A 7 1.15 -24.01 3.59
N ASP A 8 1.13 -25.21 3.03
CA ASP A 8 1.82 -25.60 1.78
C ASP A 8 1.35 -24.76 0.58
N GLN A 9 0.05 -24.48 0.48
CA GLN A 9 -0.50 -23.58 -0.56
C GLN A 9 0.04 -22.14 -0.44
N VAL A 10 0.16 -21.63 0.78
CA VAL A 10 0.70 -20.28 1.03
C VAL A 10 2.20 -20.23 0.79
N ILE A 11 2.91 -21.33 1.07
CA ILE A 11 4.35 -21.48 0.77
C ILE A 11 4.57 -21.52 -0.75
N GLU A 12 3.75 -22.25 -1.51
CA GLU A 12 3.83 -22.27 -2.98
C GLU A 12 3.62 -20.86 -3.55
N ASN A 13 2.53 -20.17 -3.16
CA ASN A 13 2.25 -18.80 -3.61
C ASN A 13 3.35 -17.80 -3.21
N LEU A 14 3.98 -18.00 -2.04
CA LEU A 14 5.10 -17.17 -1.58
C LEU A 14 6.39 -17.45 -2.36
N GLN A 15 6.66 -18.70 -2.74
CA GLN A 15 7.81 -19.08 -3.57
C GLN A 15 7.68 -18.66 -5.04
N ARG A 16 6.44 -18.42 -5.49
CA ARG A 16 6.12 -17.92 -6.82
C ARG A 16 6.06 -16.38 -6.91
N ASP A 17 6.26 -15.69 -5.80
CA ASP A 17 6.05 -14.24 -5.64
C ASP A 17 4.61 -13.76 -5.98
N ASP A 18 3.65 -14.68 -6.10
CA ASP A 18 2.24 -14.43 -6.44
C ASP A 18 1.41 -13.93 -5.23
N LEU A 19 1.92 -14.07 -3.99
CA LEU A 19 1.20 -13.77 -2.76
C LEU A 19 1.29 -12.29 -2.35
N LYS A 20 0.16 -11.58 -2.27
CA LYS A 20 0.18 -10.17 -1.86
C LYS A 20 0.49 -10.00 -0.36
N PRO A 21 1.17 -8.92 0.06
CA PRO A 21 1.50 -8.71 1.47
C PRO A 21 0.29 -8.68 2.41
N LEU A 22 -0.85 -8.13 1.97
CA LEU A 22 -2.09 -8.16 2.77
C LEU A 22 -2.71 -9.57 2.87
N GLU A 23 -2.54 -10.43 1.87
CA GLU A 23 -3.03 -11.81 1.90
C GLU A 23 -2.22 -12.63 2.91
N LEU A 24 -0.88 -12.50 2.87
CA LEU A 24 0.02 -13.09 3.87
C LEU A 24 -0.29 -12.57 5.29
N ALA A 25 -0.50 -11.26 5.46
CA ALA A 25 -0.88 -10.66 6.73
C ALA A 25 -2.21 -11.22 7.27
N ASN A 26 -3.22 -11.37 6.40
CA ASN A 26 -4.51 -11.96 6.75
C ASN A 26 -4.41 -13.44 7.13
N PHE A 27 -3.60 -14.21 6.40
CA PHE A 27 -3.33 -15.61 6.74
C PHE A 27 -2.69 -15.74 8.13
N ILE A 28 -1.62 -14.97 8.39
CA ILE A 28 -0.96 -14.93 9.71
C ILE A 28 -1.96 -14.55 10.81
N ARG A 29 -2.79 -13.52 10.59
CA ARG A 29 -3.86 -13.11 11.51
C ARG A 29 -4.86 -14.23 11.78
N GLY A 30 -5.27 -14.97 10.76
CA GLY A 30 -6.15 -16.13 10.88
C GLY A 30 -5.53 -17.22 11.77
N LYS A 31 -4.27 -17.58 11.52
CA LYS A 31 -3.53 -18.57 12.31
C LYS A 31 -3.33 -18.16 13.78
N LEU A 32 -3.01 -16.88 14.03
CA LEU A 32 -2.95 -16.34 15.40
C LEU A 32 -4.31 -16.46 16.13
N LYS A 33 -5.42 -16.17 15.43
CA LYS A 33 -6.78 -16.34 15.99
C LYS A 33 -7.13 -17.82 16.26
N SER A 34 -6.57 -18.76 15.50
CA SER A 34 -6.68 -20.21 15.76
C SER A 34 -5.78 -20.71 16.89
N GLY A 35 -4.95 -19.85 17.50
CA GLY A 35 -4.07 -20.20 18.62
C GLY A 35 -2.62 -20.56 18.25
N ASP A 36 -2.26 -20.50 16.96
CA ASP A 36 -0.86 -20.70 16.54
C ASP A 36 0.03 -19.56 17.07
N LYS A 37 1.27 -19.87 17.46
CA LYS A 37 2.25 -18.86 17.90
C LYS A 37 3.00 -18.27 16.70
N LYS A 38 3.34 -16.97 16.73
CA LYS A 38 4.16 -16.29 15.69
C LYS A 38 5.38 -17.11 15.24
N ALA A 39 6.15 -17.66 16.19
CA ALA A 39 7.33 -18.48 15.89
C ALA A 39 7.00 -19.84 15.23
N HIS A 40 5.83 -20.41 15.50
CA HIS A 40 5.35 -21.61 14.80
C HIS A 40 4.97 -21.26 13.35
N ILE A 41 4.19 -20.20 13.15
CA ILE A 41 3.75 -19.71 11.84
C ILE A 41 4.97 -19.39 10.96
N ALA A 42 5.95 -18.65 11.49
CA ALA A 42 7.21 -18.34 10.81
C ALA A 42 7.93 -19.61 10.33
N ARG A 43 8.09 -20.58 11.23
CA ARG A 43 8.76 -21.86 10.92
C ARG A 43 8.01 -22.70 9.88
N GLN A 44 6.67 -22.72 9.92
CA GLN A 44 5.88 -23.43 8.90
C GLN A 44 6.04 -22.76 7.53
N LEU A 45 5.94 -21.43 7.47
CA LEU A 45 6.05 -20.65 6.24
C LEU A 45 7.47 -20.53 5.68
N GLY A 46 8.51 -21.00 6.38
CA GLY A 46 9.91 -20.86 5.96
C GLY A 46 10.46 -19.43 6.03
N ILE A 47 9.79 -18.51 6.73
CA ILE A 47 10.16 -17.09 6.84
C ILE A 47 10.63 -16.73 8.25
N ASP A 48 11.30 -15.59 8.40
CA ASP A 48 11.74 -15.09 9.69
C ASP A 48 10.60 -14.41 10.48
N ALA A 49 10.77 -14.33 11.81
CA ALA A 49 9.77 -13.75 12.71
C ALA A 49 9.63 -12.23 12.60
N SER A 50 10.62 -11.51 12.02
CA SER A 50 10.51 -10.09 11.74
C SER A 50 9.59 -9.87 10.53
N THR A 51 9.74 -10.66 9.47
CA THR A 51 8.81 -10.65 8.31
C THR A 51 7.37 -10.93 8.75
N VAL A 52 7.12 -11.91 9.62
CA VAL A 52 5.78 -12.14 10.22
C VAL A 52 5.27 -10.89 10.94
N THR A 53 6.13 -10.18 11.68
CA THR A 53 5.75 -9.00 12.45
C THR A 53 5.52 -7.77 11.56
N GLN A 54 6.29 -7.60 10.49
CA GLN A 54 6.13 -6.54 9.50
C GLN A 54 4.81 -6.71 8.71
N HIS A 55 4.44 -7.93 8.33
CA HIS A 55 3.16 -8.19 7.67
C HIS A 55 1.98 -7.93 8.61
N LEU A 56 2.10 -8.26 9.90
CA LEU A 56 1.10 -7.89 10.90
C LEU A 56 0.96 -6.37 11.10
N ALA A 57 1.92 -5.54 10.68
CA ALA A 57 1.76 -4.09 10.72
C ALA A 57 0.68 -3.57 9.76
N LEU A 58 0.43 -4.32 8.67
CA LEU A 58 -0.62 -4.04 7.68
C LEU A 58 -2.03 -4.38 8.19
N ILE A 59 -2.13 -5.11 9.30
CA ILE A 59 -3.40 -5.44 9.94
C ILE A 59 -3.82 -4.30 10.83
N ASP A 60 -5.05 -3.85 10.60
CA ASP A 60 -5.77 -2.84 11.38
C ASP A 60 -4.84 -1.62 11.68
N PRO A 61 -4.29 -0.95 10.64
CA PRO A 61 -3.34 0.14 10.79
C PRO A 61 -4.02 1.44 11.28
N PRO A 62 -3.27 2.39 11.88
CA PRO A 62 -3.78 3.74 12.13
C PRO A 62 -4.26 4.42 10.85
N ALA A 63 -5.30 5.26 10.92
CA ALA A 63 -5.93 5.88 9.75
C ALA A 63 -4.96 6.66 8.84
N CYS A 64 -3.90 7.27 9.41
CA CYS A 64 -2.85 7.92 8.63
C CYS A 64 -2.02 6.93 7.79
N LEU A 65 -1.72 5.73 8.30
CA LEU A 65 -1.05 4.66 7.58
C LEU A 65 -1.99 3.97 6.58
N GLU A 66 -3.27 3.81 6.92
CA GLU A 66 -4.30 3.28 6.01
C GLU A 66 -4.45 4.17 4.75
N ALA A 67 -4.50 5.49 4.94
CA ALA A 67 -4.52 6.46 3.85
C ALA A 67 -3.25 6.39 3.00
N VAL A 68 -2.07 6.21 3.62
CA VAL A 68 -0.80 6.00 2.90
C VAL A 68 -0.84 4.74 2.03
N TYR A 69 -1.29 3.61 2.59
CA TYR A 69 -1.38 2.34 1.87
C TYR A 69 -2.38 2.41 0.70
N THR A 70 -3.59 2.90 0.98
CA THR A 70 -4.68 3.02 0.01
C THR A 70 -4.35 3.99 -1.12
N SER A 71 -3.62 5.08 -0.82
CA SER A 71 -3.12 6.03 -1.83
C SER A 71 -1.99 5.47 -2.72
N GLY A 72 -1.48 4.27 -2.45
CA GLY A 72 -0.35 3.68 -3.17
C GLY A 72 1.03 4.27 -2.84
N ARG A 73 1.10 5.37 -2.05
CA ARG A 73 2.35 6.06 -1.69
C ARG A 73 3.39 5.18 -1.01
N CYS A 74 2.96 4.15 -0.28
CA CYS A 74 3.84 3.10 0.23
C CYS A 74 3.06 1.80 0.47
N GLN A 75 3.50 0.71 -0.16
CA GLN A 75 2.95 -0.64 0.03
C GLN A 75 3.95 -1.62 0.69
N SER A 76 5.17 -1.16 1.02
CA SER A 76 6.21 -1.98 1.63
C SER A 76 5.89 -2.32 3.10
N PRO A 77 5.74 -3.60 3.48
CA PRO A 77 5.39 -4.01 4.86
C PRO A 77 6.42 -3.53 5.89
N LYS A 78 7.70 -3.53 5.50
CA LYS A 78 8.80 -3.07 6.33
C LYS A 78 8.75 -1.58 6.62
N THR A 79 8.53 -0.77 5.59
CA THR A 79 8.46 0.70 5.72
C THR A 79 7.23 1.12 6.53
N LEU A 80 6.11 0.40 6.38
CA LEU A 80 4.89 0.62 7.15
C LEU A 80 5.03 0.16 8.62
N TYR A 81 5.75 -0.93 8.88
CA TYR A 81 6.13 -1.32 10.24
C TYR A 81 7.01 -0.27 10.92
N ASP A 82 8.07 0.20 10.26
CA ASP A 82 8.95 1.24 10.78
C ASP A 82 8.15 2.53 11.11
N LEU A 83 7.24 2.94 10.22
CA LEU A 83 6.36 4.10 10.39
C LEU A 83 5.33 3.89 11.51
N ARG A 84 4.81 2.68 11.70
CA ARG A 84 3.90 2.31 12.80
C ARG A 84 4.62 2.40 14.15
N THR A 85 5.86 1.92 14.24
CA THR A 85 6.68 2.05 15.46
C THR A 85 6.97 3.51 15.80
N LEU A 86 7.19 4.37 14.80
CA LEU A 86 7.29 5.82 15.02
C LEU A 86 5.97 6.42 15.51
N HIS A 87 4.83 6.02 14.94
CA HIS A 87 3.51 6.50 15.34
C HIS A 87 3.16 6.09 16.79
N GLU A 88 3.58 4.91 17.24
CA GLU A 88 3.43 4.46 18.63
C GLU A 88 4.21 5.32 19.62
N SER A 89 5.29 5.99 19.18
CA SER A 89 6.11 6.89 20.01
C SER A 89 5.74 8.38 19.86
N HIS A 90 5.35 8.80 18.66
CA HIS A 90 5.14 10.19 18.24
C HIS A 90 3.93 10.32 17.29
N PRO A 91 2.70 10.05 17.76
CA PRO A 91 1.52 9.93 16.89
C PRO A 91 1.24 11.21 16.10
N GLU A 92 1.20 12.37 16.76
CA GLU A 92 0.89 13.67 16.12
C GLU A 92 1.89 14.04 15.03
N ALA A 93 3.19 13.89 15.30
CA ALA A 93 4.24 14.21 14.34
C ALA A 93 4.20 13.30 13.11
N VAL A 94 3.91 12.00 13.30
CA VAL A 94 3.76 11.06 12.18
C VAL A 94 2.47 11.34 11.39
N ILE A 95 1.35 11.69 12.03
CA ILE A 95 0.12 12.08 11.35
C ILE A 95 0.36 13.32 10.47
N ALA A 96 0.99 14.38 11.01
CA ALA A 96 1.31 15.59 10.26
C ALA A 96 2.28 15.31 9.09
N TRP A 97 3.28 14.46 9.31
CA TRP A 97 4.21 14.03 8.27
C TRP A 97 3.54 13.20 7.16
N CYS A 98 2.62 12.29 7.50
CA CYS A 98 1.84 11.51 6.53
C CYS A 98 0.89 12.38 5.69
N ALA A 99 0.44 13.53 6.21
CA ALA A 99 -0.39 14.47 5.47
C ALA A 99 0.43 15.32 4.47
N THR A 100 1.66 15.69 4.82
CA THR A 100 2.52 16.54 3.97
C THR A 100 3.41 15.77 3.00
N SER A 101 3.77 14.51 3.29
CA SER A 101 4.72 13.74 2.49
C SER A 101 4.10 13.16 1.23
N THR A 102 4.62 13.56 0.07
CA THR A 102 4.20 13.06 -1.25
C THR A 102 4.69 11.64 -1.52
N GLU A 103 5.93 11.33 -1.16
CA GLU A 103 6.55 10.02 -1.34
C GLU A 103 7.05 9.45 0.01
N ILE A 104 6.68 8.20 0.31
CA ILE A 104 7.02 7.53 1.57
C ILE A 104 7.94 6.35 1.25
N THR A 105 9.24 6.61 1.34
CA THR A 105 10.29 5.60 1.13
C THR A 105 11.00 5.28 2.43
N ARG A 106 11.70 4.14 2.48
CA ARG A 106 12.53 3.77 3.62
C ARG A 106 13.55 4.86 4.02
N ARG A 107 14.04 5.66 3.05
CA ARG A 107 14.95 6.78 3.33
C ARG A 107 14.22 7.93 4.04
N THR A 108 13.02 8.31 3.58
CA THR A 108 12.28 9.44 4.17
C THR A 108 11.77 9.09 5.58
N VAL A 109 11.35 7.85 5.82
CA VAL A 109 10.98 7.35 7.16
C VAL A 109 12.20 7.30 8.10
N ALA A 110 13.39 6.93 7.60
CA ALA A 110 14.62 6.98 8.42
C ALA A 110 14.98 8.43 8.82
N GLY A 111 14.91 9.39 7.90
CA GLY A 111 15.16 10.81 8.20
C GLY A 111 14.15 11.40 9.18
N LEU A 112 12.88 10.98 9.11
CA LEU A 112 11.87 11.30 10.13
C LEU A 112 12.26 10.72 11.50
N ALA A 113 12.66 9.44 11.55
CA ALA A 113 13.08 8.80 12.79
C ALA A 113 14.29 9.50 13.44
N GLU A 114 15.24 9.99 12.64
CA GLU A 114 16.40 10.76 13.12
C GLU A 114 15.98 12.12 13.64
N THR A 115 15.08 12.83 12.93
CA THR A 115 14.56 14.14 13.33
C THR A 115 13.78 14.08 14.64
N LEU A 116 12.95 13.04 14.82
CA LEU A 116 12.20 12.80 16.06
C LEU A 116 13.11 12.42 17.23
N LYS A 117 14.16 11.63 17.00
CA LYS A 117 15.16 11.28 18.03
C LYS A 117 16.07 12.45 18.41
N ALA A 118 16.36 13.34 17.46
CA ALA A 118 17.19 14.52 17.68
C ALA A 118 16.44 15.67 18.39
N SER A 119 15.12 15.58 18.54
CA SER A 119 14.27 16.64 19.09
C SER A 119 13.56 16.24 20.39
N PRO A 120 14.25 16.25 21.54
CA PRO A 120 13.60 16.33 22.83
C PRO A 120 13.11 17.77 23.05
N VAL A 121 11.83 18.01 22.75
CA VAL A 121 11.10 19.28 22.91
C VAL A 121 11.48 20.40 21.94
N SER A 122 10.65 20.57 20.91
CA SER A 122 10.27 21.90 20.40
C SER A 122 8.85 21.87 19.81
N MET A 123 7.88 21.73 20.71
CA MET A 123 6.56 22.35 20.50
C MET A 123 6.73 23.84 20.76
N ALA A 124 5.98 24.67 20.02
CA ALA A 124 5.99 26.14 20.03
C ALA A 124 7.18 26.84 19.35
N SER A 125 7.04 27.04 18.04
CA SER A 125 7.37 28.32 17.39
C SER A 125 6.15 28.87 16.66
N ALA A 126 5.08 29.11 17.41
CA ALA A 126 4.06 30.09 17.05
C ALA A 126 4.34 31.36 17.88
N PRO A 127 4.57 32.53 17.25
CA PRO A 127 4.93 33.75 17.99
C PRO A 127 3.73 34.40 18.69
N LEU A 128 4.00 34.97 19.87
CA LEU A 128 3.13 35.59 20.87
C LEU A 128 3.93 36.75 21.49
N ILE A 129 3.38 37.89 21.93
CA ILE A 129 2.01 38.45 22.00
C ILE A 129 2.10 39.94 21.52
N GLU A 130 1.02 40.68 21.24
CA GLU A 130 0.54 41.84 22.03
C GLU A 130 -0.77 42.36 21.38
N ASP A 131 -1.93 42.27 22.05
CA ASP A 131 -2.52 43.22 23.04
C ASP A 131 -3.51 44.17 22.31
N ASP A 132 -4.73 44.51 22.74
CA ASP A 132 -5.30 44.76 24.08
C ASP A 132 -6.85 44.60 24.08
N SER A 133 -7.47 44.79 25.26
CA SER A 133 -8.84 45.29 25.52
C SER A 133 -10.03 44.31 25.70
N GLU A 134 -10.49 44.25 26.97
CA GLU A 134 -11.87 44.28 27.49
C GLU A 134 -13.07 43.93 26.54
N ARG A 135 -14.12 43.19 26.94
CA ARG A 135 -14.75 43.13 28.28
C ARG A 135 -15.81 42.02 28.41
N SER A 136 -16.20 41.73 29.67
CA SER A 136 -17.52 41.26 30.12
C SER A 136 -18.00 39.83 29.79
N ALA A 137 -18.14 39.03 30.85
CA ALA A 137 -19.13 37.94 30.94
C ALA A 137 -20.56 38.53 31.17
N PRO A 138 -21.67 37.74 31.09
CA PRO A 138 -21.95 36.73 32.11
C PRO A 138 -22.62 35.41 31.65
N ILE A 139 -22.28 34.34 32.38
CA ILE A 139 -23.15 33.28 32.94
C ILE A 139 -24.43 32.89 32.17
N GLY A 140 -24.50 31.61 31.77
CA GLY A 140 -25.72 30.89 31.46
C GLY A 140 -25.57 29.40 31.80
N THR A 141 -26.16 28.96 32.91
CA THR A 141 -26.20 27.56 33.36
C THR A 141 -27.14 26.71 32.51
N HIS A 142 -26.81 25.44 32.26
CA HIS A 142 -27.67 24.30 32.66
C HIS A 142 -26.96 22.94 32.50
N GLU A 143 -27.24 22.04 33.45
CA GLU A 143 -26.78 20.64 33.51
C GLU A 143 -27.67 19.68 32.68
N ALA A 144 -27.37 18.37 32.82
CA ALA A 144 -28.19 17.19 32.48
C ALA A 144 -28.20 16.73 31.00
N ASP A 145 -28.28 15.44 30.68
CA ASP A 145 -27.98 14.16 31.37
C ASP A 145 -28.04 13.03 30.30
N ALA A 146 -27.81 11.78 30.70
CA ALA A 146 -28.29 10.54 30.09
C ALA A 146 -27.60 10.03 28.80
N ALA A 147 -26.99 8.85 28.95
CA ALA A 147 -26.57 7.98 27.86
C ALA A 147 -27.76 7.32 27.14
N CYS A 148 -27.57 6.89 25.88
CA CYS A 148 -27.89 5.49 25.53
C CYS A 148 -27.22 4.98 24.23
N ARG A 149 -27.37 3.67 24.04
CA ARG A 149 -26.76 2.75 23.05
C ARG A 149 -27.22 2.97 21.58
N PRO A 150 -26.56 2.31 20.59
CA PRO A 150 -26.75 2.59 19.16
C PRO A 150 -27.94 1.83 18.53
N PRO A 151 -28.34 2.21 17.30
CA PRO A 151 -29.15 1.37 16.43
C PRO A 151 -28.28 0.46 15.56
N GLU A 152 -28.51 -0.85 15.63
CA GLU A 152 -28.14 -1.78 14.56
C GLU A 152 -29.04 -1.53 13.34
N ALA A 153 -28.47 -1.59 12.13
CA ALA A 153 -29.24 -1.66 10.90
C ALA A 153 -28.62 -2.71 9.96
N LEU A 154 -29.41 -3.75 9.68
CA LEU A 154 -29.04 -4.84 8.79
C LEU A 154 -29.05 -4.37 7.33
N THR A 155 -27.95 -4.57 6.60
CA THR A 155 -27.97 -4.53 5.13
C THR A 155 -27.22 -5.73 4.58
N GLN A 156 -27.96 -6.68 4.01
CA GLN A 156 -27.42 -7.84 3.32
C GLN A 156 -26.97 -7.43 1.91
N ASN A 157 -25.65 -7.33 1.69
CA ASN A 157 -25.09 -7.24 0.35
C ASN A 157 -24.66 -8.63 -0.13
N VAL A 158 -25.55 -9.29 -0.87
CA VAL A 158 -25.18 -10.42 -1.73
C VAL A 158 -24.53 -9.86 -2.99
N ALA A 159 -23.24 -10.13 -3.18
CA ALA A 159 -22.50 -9.73 -4.38
C ALA A 159 -21.50 -10.83 -4.79
N ILE A 160 -22.06 -11.86 -5.43
CA ILE A 160 -21.49 -12.69 -6.51
C ILE A 160 -19.95 -12.84 -6.49
N SER A 161 -19.47 -13.99 -6.02
CA SER A 161 -18.14 -14.48 -6.40
C SER A 161 -18.16 -14.86 -7.88
N VAL A 162 -17.49 -14.08 -8.72
CA VAL A 162 -17.05 -14.56 -10.04
C VAL A 162 -15.68 -15.17 -9.84
N GLU A 163 -15.59 -16.50 -9.88
CA GLU A 163 -14.32 -17.19 -10.10
C GLU A 163 -13.84 -16.86 -11.52
N LEU A 164 -13.01 -15.82 -11.61
CA LEU A 164 -12.14 -15.63 -12.76
C LEU A 164 -10.97 -16.58 -12.58
N ASP A 165 -10.98 -17.69 -13.32
CA ASP A 165 -9.83 -18.58 -13.47
C ASP A 165 -8.61 -17.76 -13.89
N ALA A 166 -7.74 -17.48 -12.93
CA ALA A 166 -6.52 -16.71 -13.14
C ALA A 166 -5.48 -17.58 -13.85
N VAL A 167 -5.67 -17.76 -15.16
CA VAL A 167 -4.62 -18.23 -16.06
C VAL A 167 -3.41 -17.32 -15.87
N PRO A 168 -2.18 -17.88 -15.70
CA PRO A 168 -0.99 -17.06 -15.50
C PRO A 168 -0.73 -16.23 -16.76
N VAL A 169 -1.02 -14.93 -16.67
CA VAL A 169 -0.77 -13.95 -17.73
C VAL A 169 0.75 -13.81 -17.88
N ALA A 170 1.28 -14.43 -18.94
CA ALA A 170 2.66 -14.20 -19.36
C ALA A 170 2.83 -12.71 -19.70
N VAL A 171 4.03 -12.16 -19.53
CA VAL A 171 4.29 -10.71 -19.77
C VAL A 171 3.65 -10.27 -21.09
N PRO A 172 2.57 -9.46 -21.05
CA PRO A 172 1.69 -9.32 -22.21
C PRO A 172 2.36 -8.49 -23.28
N GLU A 173 2.49 -9.07 -24.47
CA GLU A 173 2.96 -8.38 -25.66
C GLU A 173 1.86 -7.46 -26.16
N VAL A 174 1.96 -6.20 -25.77
CA VAL A 174 1.09 -5.13 -26.25
C VAL A 174 1.61 -4.67 -27.61
N TRP A 175 0.78 -4.80 -28.64
CA TRP A 175 1.08 -4.34 -29.99
C TRP A 175 0.32 -3.04 -30.28
N VAL A 176 1.05 -2.09 -30.86
CA VAL A 176 0.54 -0.77 -31.26
C VAL A 176 0.79 -0.55 -32.75
N ASP A 177 -0.12 0.18 -33.39
CA ASP A 177 0.12 0.83 -34.68
C ASP A 177 0.66 2.23 -34.43
N VAL A 178 1.76 2.57 -35.10
CA VAL A 178 2.37 3.89 -35.13
C VAL A 178 2.49 4.30 -36.60
N GLU A 179 1.67 5.26 -37.02
CA GLU A 179 1.67 5.77 -38.41
C GLU A 179 1.48 4.67 -39.47
N GLY A 180 0.66 3.64 -39.20
CA GLY A 180 0.48 2.50 -40.12
C GLY A 180 1.59 1.43 -40.05
N ARG A 181 2.51 1.52 -39.07
CA ARG A 181 3.57 0.54 -38.83
C ARG A 181 3.32 -0.19 -37.50
N ARG A 182 3.33 -1.52 -37.55
CA ARG A 182 3.18 -2.41 -36.38
C ARG A 182 4.45 -2.39 -35.52
N ALA A 183 4.28 -2.19 -34.22
CA ALA A 183 5.34 -2.21 -33.23
C ALA A 183 4.87 -2.85 -31.91
N GLN A 184 5.80 -3.45 -31.17
CA GLN A 184 5.59 -3.89 -29.79
C GLN A 184 5.82 -2.70 -28.85
N LEU A 185 4.92 -2.46 -27.90
CA LEU A 185 5.09 -1.45 -26.86
C LEU A 185 6.06 -1.96 -25.79
N VAL A 186 7.11 -1.19 -25.54
CA VAL A 186 8.22 -1.56 -24.66
C VAL A 186 8.03 -0.85 -23.31
N LEU A 187 7.62 -1.62 -22.30
CA LEU A 187 7.25 -1.13 -20.97
C LEU A 187 8.36 -1.28 -19.91
N ASP A 188 9.53 -1.79 -20.29
CA ASP A 188 10.69 -1.98 -19.41
C ASP A 188 11.63 -0.76 -19.33
N GLN A 189 11.37 0.28 -20.14
CA GLN A 189 12.20 1.48 -20.24
C GLN A 189 11.49 2.72 -19.68
N CYS A 190 12.22 3.49 -18.87
CA CYS A 190 11.72 4.74 -18.30
C CYS A 190 11.57 5.80 -19.41
N PRO A 191 10.36 6.36 -19.64
CA PRO A 191 10.15 7.32 -20.71
C PRO A 191 10.86 8.64 -20.40
N VAL A 192 11.59 9.17 -21.39
CA VAL A 192 12.36 10.42 -21.26
C VAL A 192 11.44 11.65 -21.13
N GLN A 193 10.20 11.55 -21.59
CA GLN A 193 9.16 12.57 -21.50
C GLN A 193 7.81 11.89 -21.19
N PRO A 194 6.92 12.51 -20.41
CA PRO A 194 5.67 11.89 -19.95
C PRO A 194 4.66 11.58 -21.07
N ASP A 195 4.84 12.14 -22.26
CA ASP A 195 4.00 11.89 -23.44
C ASP A 195 4.66 10.94 -24.47
N HIS A 196 5.80 10.33 -24.14
CA HIS A 196 6.51 9.37 -24.99
C HIS A 196 6.53 7.97 -24.38
N VAL A 197 6.48 6.96 -25.25
CA VAL A 197 6.63 5.53 -24.93
C VAL A 197 7.68 4.92 -25.86
N PHE A 198 8.37 3.88 -25.40
CA PHE A 198 9.27 3.13 -26.29
C PHE A 198 8.47 2.09 -27.07
N VAL A 199 8.78 1.94 -28.36
CA VAL A 199 8.23 0.88 -29.21
C VAL A 199 9.34 0.19 -29.99
N ARG A 200 9.16 -1.10 -30.25
CA ARG A 200 10.05 -1.92 -31.10
C ARG A 200 9.30 -2.27 -32.38
N PHE A 201 9.70 -1.67 -33.49
CA PHE A 201 9.10 -1.98 -34.79
C PHE A 201 9.40 -3.41 -35.23
N GLU A 202 8.44 -4.05 -35.91
CA GLU A 202 8.62 -5.38 -36.48
C GLU A 202 9.82 -5.39 -37.45
N GLY A 203 10.78 -6.31 -37.25
CA GLY A 203 12.02 -6.39 -38.02
C GLY A 203 13.14 -5.43 -37.58
N SER A 204 12.93 -4.56 -36.57
CA SER A 204 13.96 -3.68 -36.00
C SER A 204 14.40 -4.16 -34.61
N PRO A 205 15.70 -4.43 -34.37
CA PRO A 205 16.22 -4.85 -33.06
C PRO A 205 16.43 -3.67 -32.09
N LYS A 206 15.92 -2.49 -32.42
CA LYS A 206 16.15 -1.23 -31.71
C LYS A 206 14.82 -0.64 -31.26
N ASP A 207 14.81 -0.14 -30.03
CA ASP A 207 13.66 0.54 -29.44
C ASP A 207 13.70 2.04 -29.79
N GLU A 208 12.56 2.59 -30.15
CA GLU A 208 12.42 3.98 -30.58
C GLU A 208 11.36 4.71 -29.72
N PRO A 209 11.64 5.92 -29.22
CA PRO A 209 10.66 6.70 -28.47
C PRO A 209 9.64 7.34 -29.44
N VAL A 210 8.37 7.04 -29.21
CA VAL A 210 7.22 7.53 -29.99
C VAL A 210 6.24 8.24 -29.06
N ARG A 211 5.56 9.28 -29.55
CA ARG A 211 4.53 9.96 -28.76
C ARG A 211 3.34 9.03 -28.49
N ALA A 212 2.96 8.86 -27.23
CA ALA A 212 1.89 7.98 -26.79
C ALA A 212 0.55 8.28 -27.49
N GLY A 213 0.26 9.56 -27.77
CA GLY A 213 -0.94 9.97 -28.50
C GLY A 213 -0.98 9.56 -29.99
N GLY A 214 0.14 9.11 -30.56
CA GLY A 214 0.22 8.53 -31.90
C GLY A 214 0.15 7.00 -31.93
N CYS A 215 0.16 6.34 -30.77
CA CYS A 215 0.12 4.88 -30.64
C CYS A 215 -1.34 4.40 -30.55
N ARG A 216 -1.83 3.68 -31.57
CA ARG A 216 -3.13 3.01 -31.50
C ARG A 216 -2.93 1.56 -31.08
N LEU A 217 -3.47 1.16 -29.93
CA LEU A 217 -3.45 -0.24 -29.50
C LEU A 217 -4.20 -1.13 -30.52
N ILE A 218 -3.54 -2.18 -31.02
CA ILE A 218 -4.10 -3.07 -32.05
C ILE A 218 -4.29 -4.51 -31.56
N GLN A 219 -3.46 -5.00 -30.66
CA GLN A 219 -3.51 -6.37 -30.16
C GLN A 219 -2.81 -6.46 -28.80
N LEU A 220 -3.28 -7.37 -27.94
CA LEU A 220 -2.62 -7.76 -26.70
C LEU A 220 -2.51 -9.29 -26.73
N THR A 221 -1.35 -9.84 -26.42
CA THR A 221 -1.08 -11.28 -26.61
C THR A 221 -0.15 -11.81 -25.52
N ASP A 222 -0.48 -12.95 -24.94
CA ASP A 222 0.39 -13.66 -24.02
C ASP A 222 1.53 -14.34 -24.77
N LYS A 223 2.74 -14.29 -24.21
CA LYS A 223 3.98 -14.80 -24.84
C LYS A 223 4.08 -16.33 -24.87
N HIS A 224 2.97 -17.05 -25.01
CA HIS A 224 2.86 -18.49 -24.80
C HIS A 224 2.45 -19.27 -26.07
N GLU A 225 2.90 -18.83 -27.26
CA GLU A 225 2.76 -19.61 -28.49
C GLU A 225 3.91 -19.37 -29.51
N ALA A 226 5.01 -20.12 -29.33
CA ALA A 226 6.01 -20.46 -30.35
C ALA A 226 6.84 -21.67 -29.89
#